data_AF-A0A954RXA3-F1
#
_entry.id   AF-A0A954RXA3-F1
#
_cell.length_a   1.000
_cell.length_b   1.000
_cell.length_c   1.000
_cell.angle_alpha   90.00
_cell.angle_beta   90.00
_cell.angle_gamma   90.00
#
_symmetry.space_group_name_H-M   'P 1'
#
loop_
_entity.id
_entity.type
_entity.pdbx_description
1 polymer ?
#
loop_
_entity_poly.entity_id
_entity_poly.type
_entity_poly.pdbx_seq_one_letter_code
_entity_poly.pdbx_strand_id
1 'polypeptide(L)'
;MASAADPAPAASDDEFAKVVRPFLQRHCLACHGADKQQAERRFDQLDGAIRDDNSVTDYQDMLDQLNLGAMPPKEAPQPTTA
;
A
#
# COMPACT_ATOMS: atom_id res chain seq x y z
N MET A 1 -2.14 -27.37 -20.28
CA MET A 1 -0.94 -26.51 -20.08
C MET A 1 -1.43 -25.14 -19.61
N ALA A 2 -1.27 -24.81 -18.33
CA ALA A 2 -1.52 -23.46 -17.83
C ALA A 2 -0.25 -22.64 -18.13
N SER A 3 -0.39 -21.59 -18.94
CA SER A 3 0.66 -20.59 -19.11
C SER A 3 0.74 -19.81 -17.80
N ALA A 4 1.89 -19.88 -17.11
CA ALA A 4 2.20 -18.90 -16.09
C ALA A 4 2.27 -17.56 -16.81
N ALA A 5 1.41 -16.62 -16.40
CA ALA A 5 1.64 -15.22 -16.75
C ALA A 5 3.01 -14.85 -16.19
N ASP A 6 3.87 -14.26 -17.01
CA ASP A 6 5.13 -13.68 -16.56
C ASP A 6 4.87 -12.86 -15.28
N PRO A 7 5.62 -13.09 -14.18
CA PRO A 7 5.47 -12.27 -13.01
C PRO A 7 5.77 -10.84 -13.44
N ALA A 8 4.80 -9.94 -13.24
CA ALA A 8 5.05 -8.52 -13.37
C ALA A 8 6.30 -8.20 -12.53
N PRO A 9 7.27 -7.43 -13.05
CA PRO A 9 8.45 -7.09 -12.28
C PRO A 9 7.98 -6.43 -10.99
N ALA A 10 8.34 -7.02 -9.84
CA ALA A 10 8.16 -6.37 -8.56
C ALA A 10 8.81 -4.99 -8.63
N ALA A 11 8.15 -3.97 -8.09
CA ALA A 11 8.73 -2.63 -8.03
C ALA A 11 10.13 -2.74 -7.42
N SER A 12 11.14 -2.19 -8.09
CA SER A 12 12.49 -2.18 -7.51
C SER A 12 12.46 -1.40 -6.19
N ASP A 13 13.31 -1.78 -5.23
CA ASP A 13 13.38 -1.09 -3.93
C ASP A 13 13.55 0.44 -4.09
N ASP A 14 14.29 0.86 -5.11
CA ASP A 14 14.44 2.25 -5.52
C ASP A 14 13.12 2.95 -5.91
N GLU A 15 12.26 2.28 -6.68
CA GLU A 15 10.99 2.84 -7.13
C GLU A 15 10.01 2.92 -5.96
N PHE A 16 9.95 1.88 -5.14
CA PHE A 16 9.17 1.88 -3.92
C PHE A 16 9.58 3.04 -3.00
N ALA A 17 10.89 3.22 -2.77
CA ALA A 17 11.41 4.28 -1.93
C ALA A 17 11.11 5.69 -2.47
N LYS A 18 11.09 5.87 -3.80
CA LYS A 18 10.89 7.18 -4.45
C LYS A 18 9.42 7.55 -4.64
N VAL A 19 8.54 6.57 -4.86
CA VAL A 19 7.14 6.80 -5.23
C VAL A 19 6.18 6.36 -4.13
N VAL A 20 6.27 5.10 -3.71
CA VAL A 20 5.28 4.48 -2.81
C VAL A 20 5.49 4.90 -1.36
N ARG A 21 6.72 4.86 -0.86
CA ARG A 21 7.00 5.21 0.55
C ARG A 21 6.60 6.65 0.91
N PRO A 22 6.87 7.69 0.09
CA PRO A 22 6.37 9.04 0.35
C PRO A 22 4.85 9.14 0.32
N PHE A 23 4.18 8.36 -0.54
CA PHE A 23 2.72 8.28 -0.57
C PHE A 23 2.17 7.71 0.74
N LEU A 24 2.70 6.58 1.21
CA LEU A 24 2.30 5.97 2.47
C LEU A 24 2.51 6.93 3.64
N GLN A 25 3.66 7.60 3.70
CA GLN A 25 3.97 8.59 4.75
C GLN A 25 2.95 9.72 4.81
N ARG A 26 2.48 10.21 3.66
CA ARG A 26 1.56 11.33 3.59
C ARG A 26 0.11 10.94 3.87
N HIS A 27 -0.31 9.76 3.44
CA HIS A 27 -1.73 9.40 3.36
C HIS A 27 -2.15 8.26 4.30
N CYS A 28 -1.20 7.42 4.76
CA CYS A 28 -1.52 6.17 5.43
C CYS A 28 -0.95 6.09 6.86
N LEU A 29 0.32 6.45 7.06
CA LEU A 29 1.05 6.12 8.29
C LEU A 29 0.60 6.87 9.55
N ALA A 30 -0.13 7.98 9.41
CA ALA A 30 -0.71 8.69 10.57
C ALA A 30 -1.76 7.85 11.31
N CYS A 31 -2.41 6.91 10.63
CA CYS A 31 -3.46 6.04 11.17
C CYS A 31 -3.10 4.55 11.17
N HIS A 32 -2.18 4.14 10.29
CA HIS A 32 -1.77 2.76 10.04
C HIS A 32 -0.24 2.60 10.12
N GLY A 33 0.38 3.19 11.14
CA GLY A 33 1.83 3.14 11.40
C GLY A 33 2.15 2.54 12.78
N ALA A 34 3.37 2.73 13.25
CA ALA A 34 3.79 2.21 14.55
C ALA A 34 2.94 2.71 15.72
N ASP A 35 2.57 4.00 15.70
CA ASP A 35 1.85 4.68 16.79
C ASP A 35 0.34 4.38 16.80
N LYS A 36 -0.25 4.13 15.63
CA LYS A 36 -1.70 3.87 15.45
C LYS A 36 -1.91 2.79 14.40
N GLN A 37 -2.75 1.82 14.74
CA GLN A 37 -2.98 0.62 13.93
C GLN A 37 -4.48 0.45 13.71
N GLN A 38 -5.10 1.45 13.08
CA GLN A 38 -6.54 1.40 12.82
C GLN A 38 -6.89 0.19 11.97
N ALA A 39 -7.99 -0.48 12.33
CA ALA A 39 -8.44 -1.72 11.71
C ALA A 39 -7.36 -2.81 11.63
N GLU A 40 -6.43 -2.82 12.60
CA GLU A 40 -5.33 -3.79 12.70
C GLU A 40 -4.37 -3.75 11.49
N ARG A 41 -4.27 -2.61 10.79
CA ARG A 41 -3.36 -2.43 9.66
C ARG A 41 -2.10 -1.64 10.03
N ARG A 42 -0.94 -2.14 9.57
CA ARG A 42 0.42 -1.64 9.84
C ARG A 42 1.21 -1.50 8.53
N PHE A 43 1.11 -0.34 7.89
CA PHE A 43 1.72 -0.08 6.58
C PHE A 43 3.14 0.49 6.66
N ASP A 44 3.64 0.81 7.85
CA ASP A 44 5.01 1.28 8.07
C ASP A 44 6.06 0.18 7.83
N GLN A 45 5.64 -1.08 7.87
CA GLN A 45 6.49 -2.25 7.68
C GLN A 45 6.47 -2.79 6.24
N LEU A 46 5.65 -2.21 5.35
CA LEU A 46 5.62 -2.59 3.94
C LEU A 46 6.91 -2.17 3.23
N ASP A 47 7.40 -3.07 2.39
CA ASP A 47 8.51 -2.87 1.45
C ASP A 47 8.04 -3.14 0.01
N GLY A 48 8.90 -2.90 -0.99
CA GLY A 48 8.53 -3.09 -2.40
C GLY A 48 8.32 -4.55 -2.81
N ALA A 49 8.58 -5.52 -1.93
CA ALA A 49 8.50 -6.93 -2.21
C ALA A 49 7.24 -7.55 -1.61
N ILE A 50 6.57 -8.37 -2.42
CA ILE A 50 5.54 -9.28 -1.92
C ILE A 50 6.25 -10.50 -1.34
N ARG A 51 6.25 -10.64 -0.01
CA ARG A 51 7.04 -11.66 0.71
C ARG A 51 6.23 -12.90 1.04
N ASP A 52 4.94 -12.73 1.28
CA ASP A 52 3.99 -13.77 1.67
C ASP A 52 2.55 -13.38 1.33
N ASP A 53 1.61 -14.30 1.55
CA ASP A 53 0.18 -14.09 1.28
C ASP A 53 -0.40 -12.91 2.07
N ASN A 54 0.10 -12.62 3.28
CA ASN A 54 -0.36 -11.48 4.06
C ASN A 54 0.02 -10.17 3.38
N SER A 55 1.25 -10.06 2.87
CA SER A 55 1.68 -8.88 2.12
C SER A 55 0.84 -8.70 0.85
N VAL A 56 0.46 -9.77 0.15
CA VAL A 56 -0.47 -9.71 -0.99
C VAL A 56 -1.80 -9.10 -0.56
N THR A 57 -2.40 -9.62 0.51
CA THR A 57 -3.69 -9.16 1.01
C THR A 57 -3.64 -7.69 1.46
N ASP A 58 -2.60 -7.28 2.18
CA ASP A 58 -2.46 -5.88 2.62
C ASP A 58 -2.38 -4.91 1.44
N TYR A 59 -1.63 -5.26 0.39
CA TYR A 59 -1.56 -4.45 -0.82
C TYR A 59 -2.89 -4.41 -1.58
N GLN A 60 -3.59 -5.54 -1.70
CA GLN A 60 -4.90 -5.60 -2.36
C GLN A 60 -5.96 -4.78 -1.60
N ASP A 61 -6.07 -4.97 -0.29
CA ASP A 61 -7.00 -4.23 0.55
C ASP A 61 -6.73 -2.72 0.47
N MET A 62 -5.47 -2.32 0.51
CA MET A 62 -5.08 -0.91 0.35
C MET A 62 -5.51 -0.36 -1.01
N LEU A 63 -5.23 -1.07 -2.11
CA LEU A 63 -5.63 -0.66 -3.45
C LEU A 63 -7.16 -0.57 -3.59
N ASP A 64 -7.90 -1.51 -3.01
CA ASP A 64 -9.36 -1.50 -3.02
C ASP A 64 -9.92 -0.28 -2.29
N GLN A 65 -9.40 0.04 -1.10
CA GLN A 65 -9.84 1.21 -0.35
C GLN A 65 -9.53 2.53 -1.08
N LEU A 66 -8.38 2.59 -1.76
CA LEU A 66 -8.01 3.73 -2.61
C LEU A 66 -8.94 3.87 -3.82
N ASN A 67 -9.21 2.76 -4.52
CA ASN A 67 -10.10 2.74 -5.69
C ASN A 67 -11.55 3.09 -5.33
N LEU A 68 -12.00 2.70 -4.13
CA LEU A 68 -13.30 3.08 -3.59
C LEU A 68 -13.35 4.53 -3.11
N GLY A 69 -12.21 5.23 -3.00
CA GLY A 69 -12.10 6.54 -2.38
C GLY A 69 -12.49 6.54 -0.90
N ALA A 70 -12.42 5.38 -0.25
CA ALA A 70 -12.78 5.18 1.15
C ALA A 70 -11.63 5.55 2.10
N MET A 71 -10.39 5.37 1.63
CA MET A 71 -9.19 5.81 2.33
C MET A 71 -8.37 6.76 1.47
N PRO A 72 -7.72 7.79 2.08
CA PRO A 72 -7.82 8.18 3.49
C PRO A 72 -9.25 8.66 3.88
N PRO A 73 -9.61 8.76 5.18
CA PRO A 73 -10.90 9.32 5.59
C PRO A 73 -11.01 10.80 5.19
N LYS A 74 -12.23 11.33 5.09
CA LYS A 74 -12.50 12.68 4.56
C LYS A 74 -11.75 13.80 5.29
N GLU A 75 -11.44 13.60 6.56
CA GLU A 75 -10.72 14.55 7.42
C GLU A 75 -9.19 14.50 7.23
N ALA A 76 -8.67 13.49 6.52
CA ALA A 76 -7.25 13.31 6.24
C ALA A 76 -6.88 13.78 4.82
N PRO A 77 -5.59 14.10 4.55
CA PRO A 77 -5.13 14.51 3.24
C PRO A 77 -5.47 13.46 2.17
N GLN A 78 -6.30 13.81 1.21
CA GLN A 78 -6.69 12.92 0.12
C GLN A 78 -5.59 12.87 -0.96
N PRO A 79 -5.34 11.70 -1.55
CA PRO A 79 -4.52 11.63 -2.76
C PRO A 79 -5.29 12.32 -3.90
N THR A 80 -4.59 13.13 -4.69
CA THR A 80 -5.15 13.67 -5.93
C THR A 80 -5.13 12.57 -6.99
N THR A 81 -6.26 12.32 -7.65
CA THR A 81 -6.26 11.55 -8.89
C THR A 81 -5.35 12.27 -9.90
N ALA A 82 -4.42 11.54 -10.50
CA ALA A 82 -3.59 12.03 -11.60
C ALA A 82 -4.42 12.17 -12.88
#